data_AF-A0A1Y5MS56-F1
#
_entry.id   AF-A0A1Y5MS56-F1
#
_cell.length_a   1.000
_cell.length_b   1.000
_cell.length_c   1.000
_cell.angle_alpha   90.00
_cell.angle_beta   90.00
_cell.angle_gamma   90.00
#
_symmetry.space_group_name_H-M   'P 1'
#
loop_
_entity.id
_entity.type
_entity.pdbx_description
1 polymer ?
#
loop_
_entity_poly.entity_id
_entity_poly.type
_entity_poly.pdbx_seq_one_letter_code
_entity_poly.pdbx_strand_id
1 'polypeptide(L)' 'MLNKQQTAKLLSIGVSTLDLRISRGRDIPRYIKMGDAENSRIAFAITDIAAYIFQKRIKTCS' A
#
# COMPACT_ATOMS: atom_id res chain seq x y z
N MET A 1 7.57 1.44 10.44
CA MET A 1 6.68 1.86 9.34
C MET A 1 7.49 1.96 8.07
N LEU A 2 6.88 1.67 6.91
CA LEU A 2 7.54 1.67 5.61
C LEU A 2 7.04 2.83 4.74
N ASN A 3 7.92 3.40 3.93
CA ASN A 3 7.56 4.45 2.97
C ASN A 3 6.99 3.84 1.67
N LYS A 4 6.52 4.68 0.73
CA LYS A 4 6.01 4.25 -0.59
C LYS A 4 6.99 3.33 -1.32
N GLN A 5 8.28 3.70 -1.37
CA GLN A 5 9.30 2.96 -2.13
C GLN A 5 9.54 1.56 -1.55
N GLN A 6 9.67 1.47 -0.22
CA GLN A 6 9.87 0.20 0.48
C GLN A 6 8.63 -0.70 0.34
N THR A 7 7.44 -0.13 0.44
CA THR A 7 6.18 -0.87 0.32
C THR A 7 5.98 -1.40 -1.10
N ALA A 8 6.27 -0.59 -2.12
CA ALA A 8 6.24 -1.03 -3.51
C ALA A 8 7.21 -2.18 -3.78
N LYS A 9 8.43 -2.09 -3.24
CA LYS A 9 9.43 -3.17 -3.32
C LYS A 9 8.94 -4.47 -2.65
N LEU A 10 8.34 -4.37 -1.47
CA LEU A 10 7.77 -5.50 -0.73
C LEU A 10 6.60 -6.18 -1.44
N LEU A 11 5.76 -5.38 -2.10
CA LEU A 11 4.65 -5.87 -2.91
C LEU A 11 5.08 -6.32 -4.31
N SER A 12 6.38 -6.21 -4.65
CA SER A 12 6.92 -6.48 -5.98
C SER A 12 6.17 -5.73 -7.10
N ILE A 13 5.82 -4.46 -6.85
CA ILE A 13 5.16 -3.56 -7.82
C ILE A 13 5.98 -2.28 -8.02
N GLY A 14 5.72 -1.58 -9.12
CA GLY A 14 6.26 -0.24 -9.34
C GLY A 14 5.67 0.79 -8.38
N VAL A 15 6.47 1.79 -7.98
CA VAL A 15 5.99 2.92 -7.15
C VAL A 15 4.86 3.66 -7.86
N SER A 16 4.94 3.83 -9.18
CA SER A 16 3.87 4.43 -10.00
C SER A 16 2.58 3.61 -9.95
N THR A 17 2.67 2.28 -9.93
CA THR A 17 1.50 1.40 -9.75
C THR A 17 0.88 1.59 -8.37
N LEU A 18 1.72 1.69 -7.32
CA LEU A 18 1.23 1.95 -5.98
C LEU A 18 0.54 3.32 -5.90
N ASP A 19 1.11 4.35 -6.54
CA ASP A 19 0.56 5.70 -6.57
C ASP A 19 -0.80 5.75 -7.27
N LEU A 20 -0.93 5.08 -8.42
CA LEU A 20 -2.20 4.92 -9.13
C LEU A 20 -3.27 4.22 -8.26
N ARG A 21 -2.89 3.20 -7.49
CA ARG A 21 -3.81 2.51 -6.59
C ARG A 21 -4.26 3.38 -5.42
N ILE A 22 -3.36 4.21 -4.89
CA ILE A 22 -3.68 5.22 -3.87
C ILE A 22 -4.65 6.26 -4.43
N SER A 23 -4.35 6.81 -5.60
CA SER A 23 -5.21 7.77 -6.31
C SER A 23 -6.61 7.19 -6.57
N ARG A 24 -6.71 5.91 -6.93
CA ARG A 24 -7.98 5.22 -7.16
C ARG A 24 -8.69 4.75 -5.89
N GLY A 25 -8.03 4.81 -4.73
CA GLY A 25 -8.57 4.34 -3.44
C GLY A 25 -8.89 2.84 -3.40
N ARG A 26 -8.28 2.02 -4.26
CA ARG A 26 -8.58 0.58 -4.40
C ARG A 26 -7.30 -0.24 -4.51
N ASP A 27 -7.34 -1.47 -4.00
CA ASP A 27 -6.21 -2.43 -4.05
C ASP A 27 -4.95 -1.93 -3.32
N ILE A 28 -5.14 -1.26 -2.17
CA ILE A 28 -4.04 -0.72 -1.36
C ILE A 28 -4.11 -1.24 0.08
N PRO A 29 -2.95 -1.53 0.70
CA PRO A 29 -2.89 -1.74 2.14
C PRO A 29 -3.24 -0.44 2.87
N ARG A 30 -3.73 -0.58 4.11
CA ARG A 30 -4.04 0.57 4.96
C ARG A 30 -2.76 1.41 5.17
N TYR A 31 -2.90 2.71 5.06
CA TYR A 31 -1.79 3.65 5.17
C TYR A 31 -2.21 4.88 5.97
N ILE A 32 -1.21 5.55 6.52
CA ILE A 32 -1.37 6.80 7.26
C ILE A 32 -0.79 7.91 6.40
N LYS A 33 -1.62 8.92 6.10
CA LYS A 33 -1.20 10.15 5.45
C LYS A 33 -0.71 11.13 6.51
N MET A 34 0.58 11.49 6.47
CA MET A 34 1.22 12.41 7.40
C MET A 34 1.12 13.84 6.86
N GLY A 35 -0.11 14.34 6.79
CA GLY A 35 -0.44 15.69 6.32
C GLY A 35 -1.63 15.72 5.37
N ASP A 36 -2.14 16.93 5.11
CA ASP A 36 -3.33 17.12 4.28
C ASP A 36 -3.01 17.38 2.79
N ALA A 37 -1.80 17.83 2.48
CA ALA A 37 -1.35 18.14 1.11
C ALA A 37 -1.37 16.91 0.18
N GLU A 38 -1.52 17.15 -1.13
CA GLU A 38 -1.52 16.09 -2.16
C GLU A 38 -0.24 15.24 -2.12
N ASN A 39 0.91 15.90 -1.89
CA ASN A 39 2.23 15.28 -1.77
C ASN A 39 2.64 14.93 -0.34
N SER A 40 1.69 14.85 0.60
CA SER A 40 2.02 14.47 1.97
C SER A 40 2.67 13.09 2.03
N ARG A 41 3.63 12.97 2.94
CA ARG A 41 4.32 11.72 3.19
C ARG A 41 3.29 10.69 3.63
N ILE A 42 3.39 9.48 3.07
CA ILE A 42 2.57 8.36 3.52
C ILE A 42 3.44 7.26 4.08
N ALA A 43 2.90 6.57 5.07
CA ALA A 43 3.55 5.47 5.73
C ALA A 43 2.60 4.28 5.81
N PHE A 44 3.17 3.10 5.63
CA PHE A 44 2.46 1.83 5.72
C PHE A 44 2.97 1.07 6.94
N ALA A 45 2.06 0.56 7.76
CA ALA A 45 2.45 -0.37 8.81
C ALA A 45 2.72 -1.75 8.21
N ILE A 46 3.74 -2.44 8.72
CA ILE A 46 4.10 -3.78 8.24
C ILE A 46 2.94 -4.76 8.46
N THR A 47 2.23 -4.63 9.58
CA THR A 47 1.04 -5.41 9.91
C THR A 47 -0.09 -5.23 8.90
N ASP A 48 -0.36 -4.00 8.47
CA ASP A 48 -1.38 -3.70 7.45
C ASP A 48 -0.99 -4.24 6.07
N ILE A 49 0.30 -4.19 5.71
CA ILE A 49 0.82 -4.78 4.48
C ILE A 49 0.65 -6.31 4.53
N ALA A 50 1.02 -6.94 5.65
CA ALA A 50 0.88 -8.39 5.82
C ALA A 50 -0.60 -8.80 5.70
N ALA A 51 -1.49 -8.13 6.43
CA ALA A 51 -2.93 -8.38 6.36
C ALA A 51 -3.48 -8.25 4.93
N TYR A 52 -3.04 -7.23 4.20
CA TYR A 52 -3.41 -7.04 2.79
C TYR A 52 -2.96 -8.21 1.90
N ILE A 53 -1.72 -8.68 2.05
CA ILE A 53 -1.18 -9.82 1.30
C ILE A 53 -1.97 -11.09 1.63
N PHE A 54 -2.25 -11.34 2.92
CA PHE A 54 -3.05 -12.48 3.36
C PHE A 54 -4.46 -12.45 2.76
N GLN A 55 -5.17 -11.32 2.84
CA GLN A 55 -6.50 -11.17 2.26
C GLN A 55 -6.53 -11.37 0.74
N LYS A 56 -5.51 -10.87 0.03
CA LYS A 56 -5.34 -11.10 -1.42
C LYS A 56 -5.20 -12.59 -1.73
N ARG A 57 -4.35 -13.30 -0.99
CA ARG A 57 -4.09 -14.73 -1.21
C ARG A 57 -5.33 -15.58 -0.96
N ILE A 58 -6.10 -15.30 0.09
CA ILE A 58 -7.33 -16.04 0.43
C ILE A 58 -8.37 -15.93 -0.69
N LYS A 59 -8.52 -14.75 -1.31
CA LYS A 59 -9.43 -14.56 -2.46
C LYS A 59 -9.02 -15.29 -3.74
N THR A 60 -7.79 -15.82 -3.82
CA THR A 60 -7.29 -16.50 -5.02
C THR A 60 -7.47 -18.03 -4.94
N CYS A 61 -8.04 -18.56 -3.85
CA CYS A 61 -8.24 -19.99 -3.61
C CYS A 61 -9.72 -20.35 -3.46
N SER A 62 -10.58 -19.82 -4.32
CA SER A 62 -12.00 -20.20 -4.44
C SER A 62 -12.31 -20.64 -5.85
#